data_AF-A0A2G1Y0I0-F1
#
_entry.id   AF-A0A2G1Y0I0-F1
#
_cell.length_a   1.000
_cell.length_b   1.000
_cell.length_c   1.000
_cell.angle_alpha   90.00
_cell.angle_beta   90.00
_cell.angle_gamma   90.00
#
_symmetry.space_group_name_H-M   'P 1'
#
loop_
_entity.id
_entity.type
_entity.pdbx_description
1 polymer ?
#
loop_
_entity_poly.entity_id
_entity_poly.type
_entity_poly.pdbx_seq_one_letter_code
_entity_poly.pdbx_strand_id
1 'polypeptide(L)'
;MTIGQFIKKTDLSEKSELEKVKYVGFFLLKEKKNSDFTVSELSQLFSDVGFSKPNSSRLTDKIKKSRDFIKGTRNNSFTLHFKINSELETELPLLGEKSEEVIAFDTILPESLFQGTRGYIEKLCKQINASFENNIFDGAAVLMRRLMEVLLVQGYDHQNRLAEIKDGNDLKNLNTIINYTVSNNVFSLSKGTKECLDIFRKLGNFSAHRIQYNCRKTELKKVAMEYRVAIEELLYASGLK
;
A
#
# COMPACT_ATOMS: atom_id res chain seq x y z
N MET A 1 7.04 11.44 11.19
CA MET A 1 8.25 11.97 10.50
C MET A 1 8.91 13.04 11.38
N THR A 2 10.24 13.17 11.45
CA THR A 2 10.86 14.26 12.25
C THR A 2 10.74 15.61 11.55
N ILE A 3 10.75 16.72 12.30
CA ILE A 3 10.68 18.06 11.71
C ILE A 3 11.89 18.37 10.80
N GLY A 4 13.08 17.86 11.13
CA GLY A 4 14.26 18.03 10.28
C GLY A 4 14.15 17.30 8.93
N GLN A 5 13.55 16.12 8.92
CA GLN A 5 13.23 15.40 7.67
C GLN A 5 12.18 16.16 6.86
N PHE A 6 11.17 16.71 7.52
CA PHE A 6 10.13 17.50 6.88
C PHE A 6 10.68 18.77 6.20
N ILE A 7 11.56 19.50 6.89
CA ILE A 7 12.21 20.71 6.36
C ILE A 7 12.95 20.42 5.07
N LYS A 8 13.77 19.36 5.06
CA LYS A 8 14.54 18.97 3.87
C LYS A 8 13.63 18.53 2.73
N LYS A 9 12.57 17.77 3.03
CA LYS A 9 11.67 17.24 2.00
C LYS A 9 10.83 18.32 1.32
N THR A 10 10.54 19.41 2.04
CA THR A 10 9.68 20.49 1.55
C THR A 10 10.46 21.70 1.06
N ASP A 11 11.80 21.65 1.06
CA ASP A 11 12.67 22.80 0.79
C ASP A 11 12.24 24.03 1.60
N LEU A 12 11.90 23.80 2.88
CA LEU A 12 11.26 24.80 3.72
C LEU A 12 12.13 26.05 3.88
N SER A 13 13.46 25.93 3.81
CA SER A 13 14.39 27.07 3.91
C SER A 13 14.16 28.13 2.85
N GLU A 14 13.79 27.71 1.63
CA GLU A 14 13.62 28.58 0.46
C GLU A 14 12.23 29.23 0.42
N LYS A 15 11.30 28.76 1.25
CA LYS A 15 9.93 29.27 1.28
C LYS A 15 9.84 30.64 1.95
N SER A 16 8.83 31.41 1.53
CA SER A 16 8.48 32.69 2.17
C SER A 16 8.07 32.46 3.63
N GLU A 17 8.07 33.51 4.45
CA GLU A 17 7.68 33.40 5.87
C GLU A 17 6.28 32.82 6.07
N LEU A 18 5.30 33.24 5.25
CA LEU A 18 3.93 32.70 5.34
C LEU A 18 3.83 31.26 4.84
N GLU A 19 4.57 30.92 3.78
CA GLU A 19 4.67 29.54 3.31
C GLU A 19 5.30 28.64 4.39
N LYS A 20 6.39 29.08 5.03
CA LYS A 20 7.00 28.38 6.17
C LYS A 20 5.98 28.11 7.27
N VAL A 21 5.17 29.11 7.61
CA VAL A 21 4.10 28.94 8.59
C VAL A 21 3.02 27.96 8.13
N LYS A 22 2.62 27.97 6.86
CA LYS A 22 1.65 26.99 6.33
C LYS A 22 2.13 25.56 6.48
N TYR A 23 3.34 25.28 6.01
CA TYR A 23 3.91 23.93 6.03
C TYR A 23 4.19 23.46 7.46
N VAL A 24 4.74 24.33 8.32
CA VAL A 24 4.96 23.97 9.73
C VAL A 24 3.65 23.84 10.51
N GLY A 25 2.68 24.71 10.25
CA GLY A 25 1.34 24.61 10.79
C GLY A 25 0.70 23.27 10.44
N PHE A 26 0.76 22.88 9.16
CA PHE A 26 0.31 21.57 8.69
C PHE A 26 1.01 20.41 9.42
N PHE A 27 2.34 20.48 9.57
CA PHE A 27 3.10 19.49 10.33
C PHE A 27 2.61 19.36 11.78
N LEU A 28 2.36 20.48 12.47
CA LEU A 28 1.83 20.48 13.83
C LEU A 28 0.42 19.86 13.89
N LEU A 29 -0.44 20.17 12.92
CA LEU A 29 -1.79 19.58 12.87
C LEU A 29 -1.74 18.07 12.69
N LYS A 30 -0.85 17.55 11.83
CA LYS A 30 -0.81 16.13 11.46
C LYS A 30 0.02 15.25 12.40
N GLU A 31 1.24 15.65 12.73
CA GLU A 31 2.15 14.80 13.53
C GLU A 31 1.97 14.99 15.03
N LYS A 32 1.59 16.20 15.48
CA LYS A 32 1.28 16.44 16.90
C LYS A 32 -0.19 16.17 17.24
N LYS A 33 -1.01 15.81 16.23
CA LYS A 33 -2.46 15.58 16.35
C LYS A 33 -3.20 16.75 16.99
N ASN A 34 -2.72 17.98 16.76
CA ASN A 34 -3.37 19.18 17.25
C ASN A 34 -4.50 19.59 16.29
N SER A 35 -5.60 20.15 16.82
CA SER A 35 -6.67 20.73 16.00
C SER A 35 -6.34 22.14 15.49
N ASP A 36 -5.43 22.84 16.16
CA ASP A 36 -4.94 24.17 15.82
C ASP A 36 -3.50 24.38 16.36
N PHE A 37 -2.86 25.50 16.03
CA PHE A 37 -1.54 25.87 16.52
C PHE A 37 -1.48 27.37 16.90
N THR A 38 -0.60 27.72 17.81
CA THR A 38 -0.31 29.12 18.20
C THR A 38 0.99 29.61 17.56
N VAL A 39 1.13 30.93 17.46
CA VAL A 39 2.39 31.54 16.98
C VAL A 39 3.57 31.23 17.92
N SER A 40 3.31 31.01 19.21
CA SER A 40 4.33 30.59 20.17
C SER A 40 4.87 29.19 19.85
N GLU A 41 3.98 28.24 19.57
CA GLU A 41 4.36 26.87 19.18
C GLU A 41 5.17 26.87 17.87
N LEU A 42 4.72 27.64 16.86
CA LEU A 42 5.47 27.82 15.62
C LEU A 42 6.87 28.41 15.84
N SER A 43 6.95 29.47 16.66
CA SER A 43 8.20 30.17 16.93
C SER A 43 9.19 29.29 17.68
N GLN A 44 8.70 28.46 18.60
CA GLN A 44 9.52 27.47 19.28
C GLN A 44 10.06 26.45 18.29
N LEU A 45 9.20 25.90 17.42
CA LEU A 45 9.62 24.92 16.44
C LEU A 45 10.65 25.49 15.46
N PHE A 46 10.49 26.74 15.02
CA PHE A 46 11.50 27.42 14.19
C PHE A 46 12.83 27.55 14.93
N SER A 47 12.82 27.88 16.22
CA SER A 47 14.04 27.94 17.04
C SER A 47 14.71 26.57 17.16
N ASP A 48 13.93 25.51 17.41
CA ASP A 48 14.43 24.15 17.63
C ASP A 48 15.14 23.56 16.40
N VAL A 49 14.80 24.06 15.20
CA VAL A 49 15.36 23.60 13.92
C VAL A 49 16.36 24.59 13.31
N GLY A 50 16.71 25.65 14.03
CA GLY A 50 17.73 26.62 13.63
C GLY A 50 17.25 27.73 12.68
N PHE A 51 15.93 27.92 12.50
CA PHE A 51 15.40 29.10 11.84
C PHE A 51 15.35 30.30 12.78
N SER A 52 15.41 31.51 12.21
CA SER A 52 15.25 32.75 12.97
C SER A 52 13.87 32.81 13.63
N LYS A 53 13.83 33.18 14.91
CA LYS A 53 12.58 33.35 15.66
C LYS A 53 11.78 34.54 15.10
N PRO A 54 10.56 34.34 14.58
CA PRO A 54 9.78 35.42 14.02
C PRO A 54 9.23 36.34 15.13
N ASN A 55 8.96 37.60 14.77
CA ASN A 55 8.26 38.52 15.68
C ASN A 55 6.79 38.09 15.79
N SER A 56 6.39 37.65 16.98
CA SER A 56 5.07 37.04 17.20
C SER A 56 3.90 37.96 16.85
N SER A 57 3.97 39.25 17.18
CA SER A 57 2.89 40.20 16.91
C SER A 57 2.74 40.44 15.40
N ARG A 58 3.86 40.75 14.73
CA ARG A 58 3.91 40.96 13.28
C ARG A 58 3.43 39.73 12.51
N LEU A 59 3.84 38.53 12.95
CA LEU A 59 3.46 37.29 12.30
C LEU A 59 1.97 36.98 12.52
N THR A 60 1.45 37.21 13.72
CA THR A 60 0.02 37.08 14.03
C THR A 60 -0.83 37.94 13.10
N ASP A 61 -0.45 39.20 12.88
CA ASP A 61 -1.17 40.10 11.98
C ASP A 61 -1.11 39.66 10.52
N LYS A 62 0.03 39.10 10.07
CA LYS A 62 0.15 38.51 8.73
C LYS A 62 -0.74 37.29 8.55
N ILE A 63 -0.78 36.40 9.54
CA ILE A 63 -1.64 35.20 9.52
C ILE A 63 -3.10 35.61 9.45
N LYS A 64 -3.54 36.57 10.28
CA LYS A 64 -4.92 37.08 10.29
C LYS A 64 -5.37 37.70 8.95
N LYS A 65 -4.44 38.31 8.21
CA LYS A 65 -4.71 38.92 6.89
C LYS A 65 -4.71 37.91 5.75
N SER A 66 -4.15 36.73 5.95
CA SER A 66 -4.11 35.68 4.94
C SER A 66 -5.41 34.87 4.93
N ARG A 67 -5.84 34.48 3.74
CA ARG A 67 -7.01 33.60 3.54
C ARG A 67 -6.69 32.12 3.79
N ASP A 68 -5.41 31.80 3.93
CA ASP A 68 -4.93 30.43 4.08
C ASP A 68 -5.16 29.87 5.49
N PHE A 69 -5.45 30.76 6.45
CA PHE A 69 -5.61 30.43 7.85
C PHE A 69 -6.97 30.87 8.36
N ILE A 70 -7.50 30.13 9.32
CA ILE A 70 -8.72 30.46 10.06
C ILE A 70 -8.44 30.43 11.56
N LYS A 71 -9.31 31.06 12.35
CA LYS A 71 -9.18 31.07 13.82
C LYS A 71 -9.34 29.64 14.36
N GLY A 72 -8.45 29.24 15.27
CA GLY A 72 -8.54 27.97 15.99
C GLY A 72 -9.53 28.02 17.16
N THR A 73 -9.57 26.93 17.92
CA THR A 73 -10.44 26.77 19.09
C THR A 73 -9.80 27.31 20.37
N ARG A 74 -8.47 27.25 20.48
CA ARG A 74 -7.70 27.84 21.58
C ARG A 74 -7.57 29.37 21.45
N ASN A 75 -7.24 30.03 22.55
CA ASN A 75 -7.02 31.47 22.55
C ASN A 75 -5.79 31.84 21.68
N ASN A 76 -5.95 32.81 20.77
CA ASN A 76 -4.92 33.22 19.80
C ASN A 76 -4.28 32.05 19.01
N SER A 77 -5.04 30.98 18.75
CA SER A 77 -4.63 29.91 17.85
C SER A 77 -5.23 30.06 16.46
N PHE A 78 -4.63 29.34 15.53
CA PHE A 78 -4.97 29.31 14.12
C PHE A 78 -4.97 27.87 13.64
N THR A 79 -5.79 27.59 12.64
CA THR A 79 -5.69 26.35 11.86
C THR A 79 -5.69 26.70 10.37
N LEU A 80 -5.43 25.73 9.51
CA LEU A 80 -5.41 25.95 8.07
C LEU A 80 -6.85 25.94 7.53
N HIS A 81 -7.10 26.80 6.55
CA HIS A 81 -8.34 26.72 5.78
C HIS A 81 -8.43 25.35 5.09
N PHE A 82 -9.63 24.75 5.04
CA PHE A 82 -9.85 23.39 4.51
C PHE A 82 -9.18 23.16 3.15
N LYS A 83 -9.34 24.11 2.22
CA LYS A 83 -8.71 24.07 0.89
C LYS A 83 -7.19 23.90 0.95
N ILE A 84 -6.50 24.71 1.77
CA ILE A 84 -5.04 24.66 1.93
C ILE A 84 -4.62 23.36 2.61
N ASN A 85 -5.38 22.92 3.61
CA ASN A 85 -5.10 21.66 4.28
C ASN A 85 -5.22 20.46 3.31
N SER A 86 -6.23 20.43 2.45
CA SER A 86 -6.42 19.38 1.43
C SER A 86 -5.35 19.42 0.33
N GLU A 87 -4.94 20.63 -0.10
CA GLU A 87 -3.82 20.81 -1.04
C GLU A 87 -2.51 20.25 -0.45
N LEU A 88 -2.20 20.58 0.81
CA LEU A 88 -1.00 20.09 1.49
C LEU A 88 -1.05 18.60 1.81
N GLU A 89 -2.21 18.01 2.09
CA GLU A 89 -2.37 16.55 2.23
C GLU A 89 -2.04 15.81 0.93
N THR A 90 -2.47 16.38 -0.20
CA THR A 90 -2.19 15.83 -1.52
C THR A 90 -0.71 15.96 -1.88
N GLU A 91 -0.09 17.11 -1.55
CA GLU A 91 1.34 17.35 -1.76
C GLU A 91 2.22 16.50 -0.82
N LEU A 92 1.76 16.26 0.42
CA LEU A 92 2.53 15.66 1.50
C LEU A 92 1.81 14.47 2.15
N PRO A 93 1.54 13.38 1.39
CA PRO A 93 0.80 12.21 1.88
C PRO A 93 1.52 11.43 2.98
N LEU A 94 2.75 11.82 3.33
CA LEU A 94 3.59 11.18 4.34
C LEU A 94 3.36 11.73 5.76
N LEU A 95 2.53 12.77 5.92
CA LEU A 95 2.21 13.40 7.21
C LEU A 95 0.78 13.05 7.62
N GLY A 96 0.65 12.06 8.52
CA GLY A 96 -0.62 11.58 9.05
C GLY A 96 -0.50 10.13 9.53
N GLU A 97 -1.52 9.63 10.24
CA GLU A 97 -1.66 8.18 10.41
C GLU A 97 -1.78 7.57 9.01
N LYS A 98 -0.80 6.74 8.64
CA LYS A 98 -0.86 6.02 7.39
C LYS A 98 -2.00 5.03 7.51
N SER A 99 -3.01 5.18 6.67
CA SER A 99 -4.02 4.14 6.52
C SER A 99 -3.31 2.82 6.18
N GLU A 100 -3.72 1.75 6.83
CA GLU A 100 -3.32 0.39 6.44
C GLU A 100 -4.14 -0.11 5.24
N GLU A 101 -5.07 0.71 4.74
CA GLU A 101 -5.88 0.41 3.57
C GLU A 101 -5.00 0.31 2.31
N VAL A 102 -5.15 -0.81 1.61
CA VAL A 102 -4.49 -1.04 0.33
C VAL A 102 -5.36 -0.46 -0.77
N ILE A 103 -4.92 0.65 -1.35
CA ILE A 103 -5.55 1.30 -2.50
C ILE A 103 -5.03 0.64 -3.78
N ALA A 104 -5.94 0.17 -4.64
CA ALA A 104 -5.62 -0.44 -5.91
C ALA A 104 -6.71 -0.16 -6.97
N PHE A 105 -6.35 -0.26 -8.26
CA PHE A 105 -7.19 -0.02 -9.42
C PHE A 105 -7.48 -1.29 -10.24
N ASP A 106 -7.39 -2.46 -9.59
CA ASP A 106 -7.83 -3.73 -10.16
C ASP A 106 -7.14 -4.15 -11.48
N THR A 107 -5.89 -3.74 -11.67
CA THR A 107 -5.18 -3.94 -12.94
C THR A 107 -4.91 -5.41 -13.30
N ILE A 108 -4.68 -6.28 -12.31
CA ILE A 108 -4.35 -7.70 -12.52
C ILE A 108 -5.55 -8.59 -12.20
N LEU A 109 -6.19 -8.36 -11.05
CA LEU A 109 -7.37 -9.10 -10.59
C LEU A 109 -8.52 -8.12 -10.35
N PRO A 110 -9.67 -8.26 -11.03
CA PRO A 110 -10.82 -7.39 -10.79
C PRO A 110 -11.48 -7.66 -9.44
N GLU A 111 -11.95 -6.64 -8.71
CA GLU A 111 -12.59 -6.81 -7.40
C GLU A 111 -13.78 -7.76 -7.43
N SER A 112 -14.57 -7.75 -8.51
CA SER A 112 -15.69 -8.68 -8.71
C SER A 112 -15.30 -10.16 -8.60
N LEU A 113 -14.03 -10.49 -8.88
CA LEU A 113 -13.51 -11.85 -8.82
C LEU A 113 -13.35 -12.35 -7.39
N PHE A 114 -12.97 -11.50 -6.44
CA PHE A 114 -12.60 -11.92 -5.09
C PHE A 114 -13.43 -11.29 -3.97
N GLN A 115 -14.25 -10.28 -4.28
CA GLN A 115 -15.17 -9.68 -3.31
C GLN A 115 -16.17 -10.73 -2.77
N GLY A 116 -16.36 -10.71 -1.47
CA GLY A 116 -17.23 -11.63 -0.74
C GLY A 116 -16.58 -12.98 -0.43
N THR A 117 -15.28 -13.12 -0.68
CA THR A 117 -14.52 -14.34 -0.32
C THR A 117 -13.97 -14.20 1.11
N ARG A 118 -12.86 -14.86 1.43
CA ARG A 118 -12.23 -14.76 2.76
C ARG A 118 -11.40 -13.49 2.82
N GLY A 119 -11.47 -12.74 3.92
CA GLY A 119 -10.80 -11.44 4.04
C GLY A 119 -9.28 -11.44 3.80
N TYR A 120 -8.58 -12.56 4.06
CA TYR A 120 -7.15 -12.66 3.73
C TYR A 120 -6.88 -12.86 2.23
N ILE A 121 -7.82 -13.47 1.49
CA ILE A 121 -7.77 -13.62 0.03
C ILE A 121 -8.01 -12.27 -0.62
N GLU A 122 -9.04 -11.53 -0.17
CA GLU A 122 -9.32 -10.18 -0.65
C GLU A 122 -8.11 -9.25 -0.45
N LYS A 123 -7.51 -9.29 0.75
CA LYS A 123 -6.30 -8.53 1.06
C LYS A 123 -5.14 -8.91 0.12
N LEU A 124 -4.93 -10.20 -0.14
CA LEU A 124 -3.89 -10.65 -1.08
C LEU A 124 -4.12 -10.11 -2.49
N CYS A 125 -5.35 -10.19 -3.01
CA CYS A 125 -5.68 -9.67 -4.34
C CYS A 125 -5.45 -8.15 -4.43
N LYS A 126 -5.90 -7.39 -3.44
CA LYS A 126 -5.65 -5.93 -3.35
C LYS A 126 -4.16 -5.62 -3.31
N GLN A 127 -3.37 -6.39 -2.53
CA GLN A 127 -1.91 -6.23 -2.46
C GLN A 127 -1.21 -6.55 -3.78
N ILE A 128 -1.66 -7.55 -4.54
CA ILE A 128 -1.14 -7.88 -5.87
C ILE A 128 -1.34 -6.68 -6.81
N ASN A 129 -2.57 -6.17 -6.90
CA ASN A 129 -2.89 -5.02 -7.75
C ASN A 129 -2.06 -3.79 -7.36
N ALA A 130 -2.06 -3.42 -6.07
CA ALA A 130 -1.31 -2.28 -5.57
C ALA A 130 0.20 -2.43 -5.83
N SER A 131 0.77 -3.62 -5.66
CA SER A 131 2.19 -3.86 -5.94
C SER A 131 2.52 -3.66 -7.42
N PHE A 132 1.67 -4.18 -8.31
CA PHE A 132 1.85 -4.00 -9.75
C PHE A 132 1.73 -2.52 -10.17
N GLU A 133 0.72 -1.83 -9.64
CA GLU A 133 0.41 -0.43 -9.97
C GLU A 133 1.48 0.54 -9.47
N ASN A 134 2.13 0.23 -8.35
CA ASN A 134 3.21 1.01 -7.77
C ASN A 134 4.61 0.57 -8.22
N ASN A 135 4.70 -0.21 -9.31
CA ASN A 135 5.95 -0.69 -9.91
C ASN A 135 6.80 -1.61 -9.00
N ILE A 136 6.19 -2.26 -8.00
CA ILE A 136 6.82 -3.24 -7.12
C ILE A 136 6.65 -4.63 -7.74
N PHE A 137 7.27 -4.85 -8.91
CA PHE A 137 6.98 -6.03 -9.75
C PHE A 137 7.44 -7.35 -9.13
N ASP A 138 8.61 -7.39 -8.47
CA ASP A 138 9.02 -8.58 -7.73
C ASP A 138 8.07 -8.90 -6.59
N GLY A 139 7.63 -7.88 -5.86
CA GLY A 139 6.60 -8.01 -4.81
C GLY A 139 5.28 -8.55 -5.37
N ALA A 140 4.83 -8.02 -6.51
CA ALA A 140 3.64 -8.50 -7.20
C ALA A 140 3.78 -9.98 -7.59
N ALA A 141 4.88 -10.38 -8.22
CA ALA A 141 5.13 -11.77 -8.61
C ALA A 141 5.15 -12.74 -7.40
N VAL A 142 5.77 -12.33 -6.29
CA VAL A 142 5.80 -13.12 -5.06
C VAL A 142 4.40 -13.27 -4.45
N LEU A 143 3.63 -12.18 -4.40
CA LEU A 143 2.25 -12.22 -3.91
C LEU A 143 1.35 -13.05 -4.83
N MET A 144 1.57 -13.00 -6.14
CA MET A 144 0.83 -13.81 -7.11
C MET A 144 1.08 -15.31 -6.89
N ARG A 145 2.35 -15.70 -6.66
CA ARG A 145 2.70 -17.08 -6.27
C ARG A 145 2.03 -17.48 -4.95
N ARG A 146 2.04 -16.59 -3.95
CA ARG A 146 1.42 -16.84 -2.63
C ARG A 146 -0.09 -17.04 -2.73
N LEU A 147 -0.81 -16.19 -3.46
CA LEU A 147 -2.26 -16.33 -3.64
C LEU A 147 -2.60 -17.65 -4.32
N MET A 148 -1.87 -18.02 -5.38
CA MET A 148 -2.04 -19.29 -6.08
C MET A 148 -1.84 -20.49 -5.15
N GLU A 149 -0.78 -20.48 -4.33
CA GLU A 149 -0.51 -21.53 -3.34
C GLU A 149 -1.63 -21.63 -2.28
N VAL A 150 -2.07 -20.48 -1.76
CA VAL A 150 -3.20 -20.42 -0.82
C VAL A 150 -4.45 -21.05 -1.42
N LEU A 151 -4.81 -20.70 -2.66
CA LEU A 151 -6.01 -21.24 -3.30
C LEU A 151 -5.87 -22.71 -3.66
N LEU A 152 -4.68 -23.20 -4.03
CA LEU A 152 -4.44 -24.64 -4.19
C LEU A 152 -4.76 -25.36 -2.87
N VAL A 153 -4.19 -24.91 -1.75
CA VAL A 153 -4.43 -25.51 -0.43
C VAL A 153 -5.92 -25.46 -0.06
N GLN A 154 -6.61 -24.34 -0.33
CA GLN A 154 -8.06 -24.22 -0.12
C GLN A 154 -8.86 -25.19 -0.99
N GLY A 155 -8.46 -25.42 -2.24
CA GLY A 155 -9.05 -26.42 -3.12
C GLY A 155 -8.92 -27.84 -2.56
N TYR A 156 -7.74 -28.23 -2.07
CA TYR A 156 -7.57 -29.53 -1.42
C TYR A 156 -8.42 -29.67 -0.15
N ASP A 157 -8.49 -28.61 0.66
CA ASP A 157 -9.29 -28.60 1.89
C ASP A 157 -10.78 -28.75 1.57
N HIS A 158 -11.30 -27.99 0.59
CA HIS A 158 -12.68 -28.06 0.15
C HIS A 158 -13.06 -29.46 -0.38
N GLN A 159 -12.13 -30.14 -1.03
CA GLN A 159 -12.32 -31.52 -1.53
C GLN A 159 -12.08 -32.59 -0.46
N ASN A 160 -11.78 -32.22 0.80
CA ASN A 160 -11.39 -33.15 1.88
C ASN A 160 -10.13 -33.99 1.57
N ARG A 161 -9.21 -33.44 0.76
CA ARG A 161 -7.98 -34.11 0.29
C ARG A 161 -6.71 -33.46 0.82
N LEU A 162 -6.80 -32.61 1.85
CA LEU A 162 -5.67 -31.88 2.43
C LEU A 162 -4.51 -32.80 2.88
N ALA A 163 -4.81 -34.02 3.32
CA ALA A 163 -3.80 -35.02 3.71
C ALA A 163 -2.84 -35.39 2.57
N GLU A 164 -3.26 -35.28 1.31
CA GLU A 164 -2.43 -35.65 0.15
C GLU A 164 -1.28 -34.67 -0.09
N ILE A 165 -1.44 -33.43 0.38
CA ILE A 165 -0.46 -32.36 0.24
C ILE A 165 0.26 -32.02 1.56
N LYS A 166 0.11 -32.85 2.58
CA LYS A 166 0.84 -32.74 3.85
C LYS A 166 2.00 -33.72 3.92
N ASP A 167 3.04 -33.31 4.65
CA ASP A 167 4.15 -34.14 5.11
C ASP A 167 4.22 -34.01 6.63
N GLY A 168 3.58 -34.96 7.34
CA GLY A 168 3.30 -34.83 8.76
C GLY A 168 2.37 -33.64 9.06
N ASN A 169 2.85 -32.70 9.88
CA ASN A 169 2.10 -31.49 10.23
C ASN A 169 2.27 -30.35 9.21
N ASP A 170 3.27 -30.44 8.34
CA ASP A 170 3.65 -29.38 7.41
C ASP A 170 3.04 -29.61 6.01
N LEU A 171 2.93 -28.53 5.24
CA LEU A 171 2.56 -28.64 3.82
C LEU A 171 3.78 -29.04 3.00
N LYS A 172 3.57 -29.91 2.01
CA LYS A 172 4.56 -30.17 0.97
C LYS A 172 4.91 -28.87 0.26
N ASN A 173 6.13 -28.77 -0.25
CA ASN A 173 6.53 -27.58 -1.01
C ASN A 173 5.63 -27.38 -2.25
N LEU A 174 5.49 -26.12 -2.68
CA LEU A 174 4.60 -25.74 -3.79
C LEU A 174 4.85 -26.53 -5.09
N ASN A 175 6.11 -26.89 -5.40
CA ASN A 175 6.43 -27.67 -6.59
C ASN A 175 5.79 -29.06 -6.53
N THR A 176 5.86 -29.71 -5.37
CA THR A 176 5.22 -31.00 -5.13
C THR A 176 3.70 -30.89 -5.20
N ILE A 177 3.11 -29.84 -4.61
CA ILE A 177 1.66 -29.61 -4.66
C ILE A 177 1.18 -29.43 -6.10
N ILE A 178 1.87 -28.61 -6.91
CA ILE A 178 1.52 -28.38 -8.32
C ILE A 178 1.60 -29.68 -9.11
N ASN A 179 2.71 -30.42 -9.00
CA ASN A 179 2.89 -31.67 -9.72
C ASN A 179 1.79 -32.68 -9.38
N TYR A 180 1.45 -32.80 -8.09
CA TYR A 180 0.38 -33.68 -7.63
C TYR A 180 -0.98 -33.26 -8.21
N THR A 181 -1.29 -31.96 -8.17
CA THR A 181 -2.54 -31.38 -8.69
C THR A 181 -2.71 -31.67 -10.18
N VAL A 182 -1.65 -31.47 -10.97
CA VAL A 182 -1.65 -31.70 -12.42
C VAL A 182 -1.79 -33.18 -12.76
N SER A 183 -1.10 -34.06 -12.02
CA SER A 183 -1.05 -35.49 -12.32
C SER A 183 -2.32 -36.23 -11.91
N ASN A 184 -2.95 -35.82 -10.82
CA ASN A 184 -4.07 -36.53 -10.22
C ASN A 184 -5.44 -35.89 -10.50
N ASN A 185 -5.50 -34.81 -11.27
CA ASN A 185 -6.73 -34.09 -11.63
C ASN A 185 -7.65 -33.87 -10.42
N VAL A 186 -7.08 -33.38 -9.31
CA VAL A 186 -7.76 -33.29 -8.01
C VAL A 186 -9.04 -32.46 -8.08
N PHE A 187 -9.00 -31.39 -8.86
CA PHE A 187 -10.16 -30.58 -9.27
C PHE A 187 -10.01 -30.20 -10.74
N SER A 188 -11.13 -29.88 -11.39
CA SER A 188 -11.21 -29.61 -12.83
C SER A 188 -10.56 -28.28 -13.18
N LEU A 189 -9.28 -28.34 -13.56
CA LEU A 189 -8.54 -27.19 -14.10
C LEU A 189 -8.35 -27.33 -15.60
N SER A 190 -8.46 -26.20 -16.32
CA SER A 190 -8.13 -26.15 -17.74
C SER A 190 -6.64 -26.40 -17.97
N LYS A 191 -6.29 -26.79 -19.22
CA LYS A 191 -4.89 -26.96 -19.61
C LYS A 191 -4.07 -25.68 -19.40
N GLY A 192 -4.65 -24.53 -19.76
CA GLY A 192 -4.01 -23.22 -19.57
C GLY A 192 -3.73 -22.91 -18.10
N THR A 193 -4.68 -23.20 -17.20
CA THR A 193 -4.46 -23.05 -15.76
C THR A 193 -3.33 -23.93 -15.24
N LYS A 194 -3.28 -25.20 -15.66
CA LYS A 194 -2.21 -26.13 -15.26
C LYS A 194 -0.81 -25.64 -15.70
N GLU A 195 -0.70 -25.09 -16.91
CA GLU A 195 0.54 -24.48 -17.40
C GLU A 195 0.89 -23.21 -16.61
N CYS A 196 -0.12 -22.38 -16.30
CA CYS A 196 0.02 -21.17 -15.51
C CYS A 196 0.58 -21.43 -14.09
N LEU A 197 0.24 -22.57 -13.47
CA LEU A 197 0.76 -22.92 -12.14
C LEU A 197 2.30 -22.95 -12.11
N ASP A 198 2.93 -23.60 -13.08
CA ASP A 198 4.40 -23.69 -13.14
C ASP A 198 5.05 -22.35 -13.51
N ILE A 199 4.39 -21.55 -14.36
CA ILE A 199 4.83 -20.19 -14.71
C ILE A 199 4.98 -19.34 -13.45
N PHE A 200 3.95 -19.26 -12.61
CA PHE A 200 3.99 -18.41 -11.41
C PHE A 200 4.81 -18.99 -10.27
N ARG A 201 4.93 -20.32 -10.19
CA ARG A 201 5.92 -20.95 -9.32
C ARG A 201 7.33 -20.49 -9.67
N LYS A 202 7.72 -20.51 -10.95
CA LYS A 202 9.05 -20.07 -11.43
C LYS A 202 9.24 -18.57 -11.27
N LEU A 203 8.27 -17.77 -11.74
CA LEU A 203 8.34 -16.31 -11.72
C LEU A 203 8.48 -15.78 -10.29
N GLY A 204 7.63 -16.24 -9.36
CA GLY A 204 7.75 -15.86 -7.95
C GLY A 204 9.05 -16.33 -7.30
N ASN A 205 9.57 -17.51 -7.68
CA ASN A 205 10.87 -17.99 -7.18
C ASN A 205 12.04 -17.15 -7.70
N PHE A 206 11.99 -16.70 -8.96
CA PHE A 206 13.00 -15.78 -9.49
C PHE A 206 12.96 -14.45 -8.75
N SER A 207 11.78 -13.83 -8.63
CA SER A 207 11.59 -12.58 -7.90
C SER A 207 11.98 -12.62 -6.43
N ALA A 208 11.85 -13.78 -5.77
CA ALA A 208 12.20 -13.92 -4.36
C ALA A 208 13.70 -14.19 -4.10
N HIS A 209 14.38 -14.93 -5.00
CA HIS A 209 15.65 -15.57 -4.64
C HIS A 209 16.80 -15.36 -5.64
N ARG A 210 16.55 -14.89 -6.86
CA ARG A 210 17.61 -14.73 -7.86
C ARG A 210 18.28 -13.36 -7.71
N ILE A 211 19.52 -13.36 -7.25
CA ILE A 211 20.32 -12.14 -6.97
C ILE A 211 20.38 -11.19 -8.19
N GLN A 212 20.49 -11.73 -9.40
CA GLN A 212 20.67 -10.95 -10.64
C GLN A 212 19.36 -10.81 -11.46
N TYR A 213 18.21 -10.99 -10.82
CA TYR A 213 16.90 -10.90 -11.48
C TYR A 213 16.01 -9.91 -10.75
N ASN A 214 15.42 -8.99 -11.52
CA ASN A 214 14.29 -8.18 -11.09
C ASN A 214 13.18 -8.33 -12.13
N CYS A 215 11.97 -8.63 -11.69
CA CYS A 215 10.81 -8.74 -12.56
C CYS A 215 10.46 -7.37 -13.16
N ARG A 216 10.05 -7.38 -14.43
CA ARG A 216 9.63 -6.18 -15.16
C ARG A 216 8.13 -6.17 -15.39
N LYS A 217 7.57 -4.96 -15.53
CA LYS A 217 6.16 -4.73 -15.88
C LYS A 217 5.70 -5.56 -17.08
N THR A 218 6.53 -5.63 -18.12
CA THR A 218 6.22 -6.33 -19.37
C THR A 218 6.15 -7.85 -19.20
N GLU A 219 6.91 -8.43 -18.27
CA GLU A 219 6.83 -9.85 -17.95
C GLU A 219 5.50 -10.17 -17.28
N LEU A 220 5.09 -9.41 -16.26
CA LEU A 220 3.81 -9.59 -15.58
C LEU A 220 2.61 -9.34 -16.51
N LYS A 221 2.66 -8.31 -17.36
CA LYS A 221 1.58 -8.04 -18.33
C LYS A 221 1.33 -9.19 -19.29
N LYS A 222 2.37 -9.92 -19.70
CA LYS A 222 2.25 -11.04 -20.64
C LYS A 222 1.50 -12.24 -20.07
N VAL A 223 1.44 -12.36 -18.75
CA VAL A 223 0.85 -13.52 -18.05
C VAL A 223 -0.35 -13.14 -17.19
N ALA A 224 -0.75 -11.86 -17.19
CA ALA A 224 -1.79 -11.35 -16.30
C ALA A 224 -3.16 -11.94 -16.60
N MET A 225 -3.48 -12.16 -17.88
CA MET A 225 -4.78 -12.71 -18.29
C MET A 225 -4.89 -14.19 -17.90
N GLU A 226 -3.86 -14.97 -18.21
CA GLU A 226 -3.75 -16.39 -17.85
C GLU A 226 -3.77 -16.57 -16.34
N TYR A 227 -3.10 -15.68 -15.60
CA TYR A 227 -3.16 -15.66 -14.15
C TYR A 227 -4.57 -15.40 -13.63
N ARG A 228 -5.27 -14.39 -14.17
CA ARG A 228 -6.65 -14.08 -13.77
C ARG A 228 -7.56 -15.30 -13.95
N VAL A 229 -7.46 -15.99 -15.09
CA VAL A 229 -8.21 -17.22 -15.38
C VAL A 229 -7.85 -18.32 -14.38
N ALA A 230 -6.57 -18.53 -14.11
CA ALA A 230 -6.12 -19.53 -13.15
C ALA A 230 -6.65 -19.25 -11.73
N ILE A 231 -6.64 -18.00 -11.28
CA ILE A 231 -7.17 -17.61 -9.97
C ILE A 231 -8.69 -17.80 -9.92
N GLU A 232 -9.41 -17.48 -10.99
CA GLU A 232 -10.85 -17.71 -11.10
C GLU A 232 -11.21 -19.20 -10.99
N GLU A 233 -10.54 -20.07 -11.75
CA GLU A 233 -10.75 -21.53 -11.65
C GLU A 233 -10.40 -22.06 -10.24
N LEU A 234 -9.32 -21.56 -9.63
CA LEU A 234 -8.94 -21.98 -8.29
C LEU A 234 -9.91 -21.50 -7.19
N LEU A 235 -10.55 -20.33 -7.36
CA LEU A 235 -11.60 -19.86 -6.45
C LEU A 235 -12.83 -20.78 -6.50
N TYR A 236 -13.26 -21.19 -7.70
CA TYR A 236 -14.31 -22.18 -7.87
C TYR A 236 -13.91 -23.54 -7.29
N ALA A 237 -12.69 -24.02 -7.56
CA ALA A 237 -12.18 -25.26 -6.99
C ALA A 237 -12.12 -25.25 -5.45
N SER A 238 -12.01 -24.07 -4.85
CA SER A 238 -11.98 -23.84 -3.39
C SER A 238 -13.37 -23.66 -2.76
N GLY A 239 -14.46 -23.69 -3.55
CA GLY A 239 -15.82 -23.43 -3.05
C GLY A 239 -16.02 -22.00 -2.54
N LEU A 240 -15.28 -21.04 -3.08
CA LEU A 240 -15.35 -19.62 -2.71
C LEU A 240 -16.16 -18.78 -3.71
N LYS A 241 -16.54 -19.37 -4.83
CA LYS A 241 -17.40 -18.83 -5.88
C LYS A 241 -18.33 -19.92 -6.41
#